data_AF-A0A948PSQ7-F1
#
_entry.id   AF-A0A948PSQ7-F1
#
_cell.length_a   1.000
_cell.length_b   1.000
_cell.length_c   1.000
_cell.angle_alpha   90.00
_cell.angle_beta   90.00
_cell.angle_gamma   90.00
#
_symmetry.space_group_name_H-M   'P 1'
#
loop_
_entity.id
_entity.type
_entity.pdbx_description
1 polymer ?
#
loop_
_entity_poly.entity_id
_entity_poly.type
_entity_poly.pdbx_seq_one_letter_code
_entity_poly.pdbx_strand_id
1 'polypeptide(L)'
;MKDLIIKKKKTPLLPQVGDIIEGRIIKISKNELILELGPIGTGIIYGAELRENKDMIKNLKIGETISALVLDQENDDGYTELSFKEANLEKTWNDLRTKKEEGEQVNVKVIEANRGGLVIRLSNIIGFLPVSQLSSENYPRVEGGDKNKILKHLNDFIGKEIKVKIISLDKKTEKLVVSEKALQEKEMKESLNKYKKGDIIEGTVTALTDFGAFIKFNDNLEGLVHISELAWQIIDHPSQILKENEKTKVQIIDIQNGQVSLSLRALKKDPWENIEKKYKNNQIVKAKVIKFNPSGVFVEIDKGINGLVHFSEFSKENKQMEDVLEIGKSYNFKILSLSSAMHKMSLGLNN
;
A
#
# COMPACT_ATOMS: atom_id res chain seq x y z
N MET A 1 -14.80 49.81 46.76
CA MET A 1 -15.66 50.39 45.70
C MET A 1 -14.83 51.31 44.80
N LYS A 2 -13.86 50.70 44.11
CA LYS A 2 -13.15 51.20 42.93
C LYS A 2 -13.12 49.99 42.00
N ASP A 3 -13.01 50.23 40.69
CA ASP A 3 -13.03 49.23 39.61
C ASP A 3 -14.39 48.98 38.94
N LEU A 4 -15.01 50.06 38.42
CA LEU A 4 -15.64 49.99 37.11
C LEU A 4 -14.62 50.45 36.05
N ILE A 5 -13.76 49.52 35.67
CA ILE A 5 -12.74 49.71 34.63
C ILE A 5 -13.46 49.83 33.27
N ILE A 6 -13.53 51.06 32.78
CA ILE A 6 -13.14 51.44 31.42
C ILE A 6 -13.54 50.40 30.34
N LYS A 7 -14.78 50.49 29.85
CA LYS A 7 -15.09 50.06 28.47
C LYS A 7 -14.28 50.95 27.52
N LYS A 8 -13.03 50.57 27.23
CA LYS A 8 -12.33 51.01 26.02
C LYS A 8 -13.19 50.54 24.85
N LYS A 9 -14.05 51.42 24.31
CA LYS A 9 -14.45 51.35 22.92
C LYS A 9 -13.15 51.36 22.13
N LYS A 10 -12.67 50.17 21.72
CA LYS A 10 -11.68 50.08 20.65
C LYS A 10 -12.33 50.78 19.48
N THR A 11 -11.81 51.95 19.12
CA THR A 11 -12.05 52.54 17.80
C THR A 11 -11.80 51.40 16.81
N PRO A 12 -12.76 51.01 15.96
CA PRO A 12 -12.49 50.01 14.95
C PRO A 12 -11.31 50.56 14.14
N LEU A 13 -10.19 49.84 14.13
CA LEU A 13 -9.09 50.20 13.25
C LEU A 13 -9.64 50.12 11.82
N LEU A 14 -9.42 51.19 11.05
CA LEU A 14 -9.64 51.15 9.62
C LEU A 14 -8.76 50.02 9.07
N PRO A 15 -9.32 49.05 8.32
CA PRO A 15 -8.55 47.96 7.77
C PRO A 15 -7.50 48.53 6.81
N GLN A 16 -6.28 48.01 6.88
CA GLN A 16 -5.23 48.39 5.95
C GLN A 16 -5.33 47.54 4.68
N VAL A 17 -4.76 48.04 3.58
CA VAL A 17 -4.63 47.26 2.35
C VAL A 17 -3.82 45.99 2.67
N GLY A 18 -4.38 44.82 2.39
CA GLY A 18 -3.84 43.52 2.78
C GLY A 18 -4.43 42.91 4.06
N ASP A 19 -5.36 43.57 4.73
CA ASP A 19 -6.08 42.98 5.87
C ASP A 19 -7.24 42.08 5.38
N ILE A 20 -7.40 40.93 6.03
CA ILE A 20 -8.52 40.02 5.80
C ILE A 20 -9.68 40.45 6.71
N ILE A 21 -10.82 40.76 6.11
CA ILE A 21 -12.03 41.15 6.82
C ILE A 21 -13.19 40.20 6.52
N GLU A 22 -14.08 40.04 7.49
CA GLU A 22 -15.31 39.26 7.31
C GLU A 22 -16.49 40.19 7.02
N GLY A 23 -17.21 39.90 5.95
CA GLY A 23 -18.34 40.69 5.47
C GLY A 23 -19.57 39.85 5.23
N ARG A 24 -20.73 40.38 5.59
CA ARG A 24 -22.03 39.74 5.33
C ARG A 24 -22.57 40.18 3.97
N ILE A 25 -22.96 39.23 3.12
CA ILE A 25 -23.50 39.55 1.80
C ILE A 25 -24.85 40.27 1.94
N ILE A 26 -24.91 41.54 1.53
CA ILE A 26 -26.16 42.31 1.49
C ILE A 26 -26.78 42.31 0.09
N LYS A 27 -25.95 42.27 -0.96
CA LYS A 27 -26.42 42.30 -2.34
C LYS A 27 -25.52 41.47 -3.25
N ILE A 28 -26.14 40.64 -4.08
CA ILE A 28 -25.47 39.85 -5.12
C ILE A 28 -25.97 40.35 -6.47
N SER A 29 -25.09 40.95 -7.27
CA SER A 29 -25.37 41.33 -8.66
C SER A 29 -24.46 40.54 -9.61
N LYS A 30 -24.73 40.59 -10.92
CA LYS A 30 -23.91 39.89 -11.93
C LYS A 30 -22.48 40.43 -12.03
N ASN A 31 -22.26 41.69 -11.69
CA ASN A 31 -20.98 42.40 -11.88
C ASN A 31 -20.40 43.00 -10.59
N GLU A 32 -21.09 42.86 -9.45
CA GLU A 32 -20.70 43.44 -8.16
C GLU A 32 -21.31 42.59 -7.05
N LEU A 33 -20.59 42.41 -5.95
CA LEU A 33 -21.10 41.82 -4.74
C LEU A 33 -20.81 42.78 -3.60
N ILE A 34 -21.86 43.13 -2.85
CA ILE A 34 -21.77 44.12 -1.79
C ILE A 34 -21.83 43.40 -0.43
N LEU A 35 -20.86 43.71 0.41
CA LEU A 35 -20.63 43.13 1.72
C LEU A 35 -20.79 44.19 2.79
N GLU A 36 -21.54 43.88 3.84
CA GLU A 36 -21.58 44.67 5.07
C GLU A 36 -20.42 44.23 5.98
N LEU A 37 -19.50 45.15 6.25
CA LEU A 37 -18.30 44.93 7.07
C LEU A 37 -18.51 45.40 8.51
N GLY A 38 -19.76 45.55 8.94
CA GLY A 38 -20.15 46.04 10.26
C GLY A 38 -19.70 47.49 10.50
N PRO A 39 -18.92 47.78 11.56
CA PRO A 39 -18.53 49.15 11.93
C PRO A 39 -17.49 49.79 11.00
N ILE A 40 -17.00 49.04 10.02
CA ILE A 40 -15.94 49.44 9.07
C ILE A 40 -16.53 50.05 7.80
N GLY A 41 -17.78 49.71 7.45
CA GLY A 41 -18.46 50.24 6.27
C GLY A 41 -19.00 49.14 5.35
N THR A 42 -19.06 49.45 4.06
CA THR A 42 -19.57 48.54 3.03
C THR A 42 -18.46 48.22 2.04
N GLY A 43 -18.21 46.94 1.82
CA GLY A 43 -17.23 46.46 0.85
C GLY A 43 -17.86 46.08 -0.48
N ILE A 44 -17.12 46.25 -1.58
CA ILE A 44 -17.52 45.86 -2.92
C ILE A 44 -16.49 44.88 -3.51
N ILE A 45 -16.98 43.78 -4.08
CA ILE A 45 -16.18 42.85 -4.89
C ILE A 45 -16.62 43.00 -6.34
N TYR A 46 -15.71 43.39 -7.23
CA TYR A 46 -15.99 43.55 -8.65
C TYR A 46 -16.09 42.21 -9.40
N GLY A 47 -17.01 42.16 -10.37
CA GLY A 47 -17.35 40.93 -11.09
C GLY A 47 -16.32 40.43 -12.10
N ALA A 48 -15.13 41.04 -12.16
CA ALA A 48 -13.98 40.43 -12.82
C ALA A 48 -13.57 39.15 -12.09
N GLU A 49 -13.59 39.13 -10.75
CA GLU A 49 -13.31 37.95 -9.93
C GLU A 49 -14.48 36.94 -9.92
N LEU A 50 -15.72 37.44 -10.00
CA LEU A 50 -16.93 36.62 -10.06
C LEU A 50 -16.99 35.78 -11.35
N ARG A 51 -16.39 36.25 -12.46
CA ARG A 51 -16.36 35.53 -13.74
C ARG A 51 -15.47 34.29 -13.74
N GLU A 52 -14.40 34.25 -12.94
CA GLU A 52 -13.55 33.06 -12.77
C GLU A 52 -14.25 31.96 -11.96
N ASN A 53 -15.23 32.31 -11.11
CA ASN A 53 -15.90 31.42 -10.16
C ASN A 53 -17.44 31.33 -10.38
N LYS A 54 -17.88 31.09 -11.62
CA LYS A 54 -19.31 30.99 -11.98
C LYS A 54 -20.12 29.98 -11.15
N ASP A 55 -19.50 28.87 -10.72
CA ASP A 55 -20.16 27.83 -9.92
C ASP A 55 -20.43 28.28 -8.47
N MET A 56 -19.66 29.21 -7.92
CA MET A 56 -19.82 29.71 -6.55
C MET A 56 -20.95 30.72 -6.40
N ILE A 57 -21.19 31.60 -7.40
CA ILE A 57 -22.29 32.59 -7.35
C ILE A 57 -23.66 31.92 -7.22
N LYS A 58 -23.81 30.71 -7.79
CA LYS A 58 -25.04 29.93 -7.63
C LYS A 58 -25.29 29.45 -6.19
N ASN A 59 -24.22 29.30 -5.41
CA ASN A 59 -24.30 28.79 -4.04
C ASN A 59 -24.30 29.88 -2.97
N LEU A 60 -23.85 31.10 -3.30
CA LEU A 60 -23.84 32.23 -2.37
C LEU A 60 -25.26 32.75 -2.14
N LYS A 61 -25.66 32.88 -0.87
CA LYS A 61 -26.95 33.45 -0.48
C LYS A 61 -26.79 34.81 0.19
N ILE A 62 -27.76 35.69 -0.04
CA ILE A 62 -27.86 36.97 0.67
C ILE A 62 -27.93 36.66 2.18
N GLY A 63 -27.03 37.26 2.95
CA GLY A 63 -26.89 37.07 4.39
C GLY A 63 -25.77 36.13 4.84
N GLU A 64 -25.05 35.48 3.92
CA GLU A 64 -23.87 34.64 4.22
C GLU A 64 -22.66 35.51 4.57
N THR A 65 -21.81 35.03 5.49
CA THR A 65 -20.58 35.74 5.88
C THR A 65 -19.41 35.19 5.08
N ILE A 66 -18.74 36.04 4.32
CA ILE A 66 -17.55 35.69 3.55
C ILE A 66 -16.37 36.53 4.01
N SER A 67 -15.19 35.92 4.00
CA SER A 67 -13.94 36.60 4.31
C SER A 67 -13.35 37.13 3.00
N ALA A 68 -12.83 38.35 2.98
CA ALA A 68 -12.24 38.97 1.79
C ALA A 68 -11.07 39.88 2.19
N LEU A 69 -10.09 40.02 1.29
CA LEU A 69 -8.93 40.88 1.51
C LEU A 69 -9.23 42.31 1.06
N VAL A 70 -8.85 43.31 1.86
CA VAL A 70 -8.90 44.72 1.47
C VAL A 70 -7.83 45.00 0.41
N LEU A 71 -8.29 45.27 -0.82
CA LEU A 71 -7.45 45.77 -1.91
C LEU A 71 -7.30 47.28 -1.83
N ASP A 72 -8.38 47.98 -1.49
CA ASP A 72 -8.38 49.43 -1.33
C ASP A 72 -9.32 49.86 -0.20
N GLN A 73 -8.94 50.90 0.55
CA GLN A 73 -9.66 51.33 1.75
C GLN A 73 -10.96 52.05 1.40
N GLU A 74 -10.96 52.91 0.37
CA GLU A 74 -12.13 53.63 -0.13
C GLU A 74 -11.94 53.99 -1.62
N ASN A 75 -12.80 53.44 -2.49
CA ASN A 75 -12.96 53.95 -3.86
C ASN A 75 -13.78 55.25 -3.85
N ASP A 76 -13.84 55.96 -4.99
CA ASP A 76 -14.55 57.25 -5.15
C ASP A 76 -16.02 57.25 -4.68
N ASP A 77 -16.64 56.08 -4.57
CA ASP A 77 -18.02 55.86 -4.11
C ASP A 77 -18.14 55.53 -2.61
N GLY A 78 -17.05 55.52 -1.84
CA GLY A 78 -17.02 55.22 -0.39
C GLY A 78 -17.13 53.73 -0.04
N TYR A 79 -16.86 52.83 -0.99
CA TYR A 79 -16.81 51.37 -0.77
C TYR A 79 -15.37 50.89 -0.61
N THR A 80 -15.14 49.95 0.30
CA THR A 80 -13.86 49.25 0.44
C THR A 80 -13.76 48.18 -0.66
N GLU A 81 -12.72 48.20 -1.48
CA GLU A 81 -12.53 47.21 -2.54
C GLU A 81 -11.99 45.91 -1.96
N LEU A 82 -12.66 44.80 -2.27
CA LEU A 82 -12.38 43.51 -1.68
C LEU A 82 -12.07 42.45 -2.74
N SER A 83 -11.10 41.60 -2.46
CA SER A 83 -10.81 40.39 -3.23
C SER A 83 -11.29 39.14 -2.51
N PHE A 84 -12.02 38.29 -3.23
CA PHE A 84 -12.45 36.98 -2.73
C PHE A 84 -11.31 35.94 -2.77
N LYS A 85 -10.23 36.22 -3.51
CA LYS A 85 -9.29 35.20 -3.98
C LYS A 85 -8.47 34.56 -2.84
N GLU A 86 -8.21 35.25 -1.73
CA GLU A 86 -7.28 34.78 -0.70
C GLU A 86 -7.92 34.15 0.56
N ALA A 87 -9.12 34.58 0.96
CA ALA A 87 -9.66 34.10 2.24
C ALA A 87 -10.21 32.67 2.17
N ASN A 88 -10.64 32.24 0.99
CA ASN A 88 -11.06 30.86 0.75
C ASN A 88 -9.85 29.90 0.69
N LEU A 89 -8.69 30.41 0.25
CA LEU A 89 -7.45 29.65 0.25
C LEU A 89 -7.01 29.33 1.68
N GLU A 90 -7.06 30.31 2.59
CA GLU A 90 -6.62 30.07 3.97
C GLU A 90 -7.48 29.04 4.72
N LYS A 91 -8.80 29.10 4.56
CA LYS A 91 -9.71 28.07 5.11
C LYS A 91 -9.41 26.69 4.49
N THR A 92 -9.24 26.64 3.17
CA THR A 92 -8.90 25.39 2.47
C THR A 92 -7.54 24.82 2.95
N TRP A 93 -6.53 25.66 3.17
CA TRP A 93 -5.21 25.23 3.67
C TRP A 93 -5.30 24.66 5.09
N ASN A 94 -6.09 25.29 5.96
CA ASN A 94 -6.31 24.79 7.32
C ASN A 94 -7.05 23.44 7.28
N ASP A 95 -8.10 23.31 6.47
CA ASP A 95 -8.82 22.05 6.30
C ASP A 95 -7.91 20.92 5.76
N LEU A 96 -7.09 21.22 4.74
CA LEU A 96 -6.13 20.24 4.20
C LEU A 96 -5.05 19.84 5.20
N ARG A 97 -4.64 20.76 6.07
CA ARG A 97 -3.69 20.47 7.15
C ARG A 97 -4.29 19.49 8.16
N THR A 98 -5.52 19.75 8.62
CA THR A 98 -6.25 18.83 9.51
C THR A 98 -6.41 17.46 8.85
N LYS A 99 -6.83 17.42 7.58
CA LYS A 99 -6.95 16.16 6.82
C LYS A 99 -5.64 15.39 6.68
N LYS A 100 -4.51 16.08 6.55
CA LYS A 100 -3.19 15.45 6.55
C LYS A 100 -2.86 14.84 7.91
N GLU A 101 -3.12 15.57 9.00
CA GLU A 101 -2.85 15.12 10.38
C GLU A 101 -3.71 13.92 10.77
N GLU A 102 -5.00 13.94 10.41
CA GLU A 102 -5.93 12.81 10.60
C GLU A 102 -5.67 11.65 9.63
N GLY A 103 -4.92 11.93 8.55
CA GLY A 103 -4.62 10.98 7.51
C GLY A 103 -5.87 10.51 6.76
N GLU A 104 -6.79 11.45 6.51
CA GLU A 104 -8.04 11.22 5.81
C GLU A 104 -7.82 11.06 4.29
N GLN A 105 -8.74 10.35 3.63
CA GLN A 105 -8.73 10.17 2.19
C GLN A 105 -9.41 11.37 1.52
N VAL A 106 -8.85 11.88 0.43
CA VAL A 106 -9.45 12.99 -0.31
C VAL A 106 -9.62 12.62 -1.79
N ASN A 107 -10.80 12.94 -2.33
CA ASN A 107 -11.08 12.77 -3.76
C ASN A 107 -10.47 13.94 -4.52
N VAL A 108 -9.59 13.64 -5.47
CA VAL A 108 -8.93 14.62 -6.33
C VAL A 108 -9.29 14.35 -7.78
N LYS A 109 -9.46 15.41 -8.57
CA LYS A 109 -9.73 15.28 -10.01
C LYS A 109 -8.44 15.46 -10.79
N VAL A 110 -8.12 14.53 -11.67
CA VAL A 110 -6.95 14.67 -12.55
C VAL A 110 -7.27 15.72 -13.62
N ILE A 111 -6.43 16.75 -13.72
CA ILE A 111 -6.56 17.80 -14.75
C ILE A 111 -5.65 17.51 -15.93
N GLU A 112 -4.43 17.06 -15.67
CA GLU A 112 -3.42 16.87 -16.71
C GLU A 112 -2.49 15.72 -16.32
N ALA A 113 -1.88 15.08 -17.32
CA ALA A 113 -0.91 14.02 -17.14
C ALA A 113 0.42 14.38 -17.81
N ASN A 114 1.50 14.40 -17.03
CA ASN A 114 2.84 14.70 -17.50
C ASN A 114 3.73 13.46 -17.39
N ARG A 115 4.91 13.49 -18.04
CA ARG A 115 5.89 12.38 -18.04
C ARG A 115 6.35 11.94 -16.65
N GLY A 116 6.20 12.79 -15.64
CA GLY A 116 6.63 12.56 -14.27
C GLY A 116 5.50 12.33 -13.26
N GLY A 117 4.22 12.49 -13.64
CA GLY A 117 3.09 12.37 -12.71
C GLY A 117 1.79 12.97 -13.23
N LEU A 118 0.73 12.82 -12.45
CA LEU A 118 -0.57 13.42 -12.70
C LEU A 118 -0.66 14.76 -11.97
N VAL A 119 -1.03 15.81 -12.71
CA VAL A 119 -1.49 17.06 -12.09
C VAL A 119 -2.93 16.85 -11.68
N ILE A 120 -3.19 17.09 -10.41
CA ILE A 120 -4.51 16.91 -9.81
C ILE A 120 -5.02 18.27 -9.31
N ARG A 121 -6.34 18.40 -9.27
CA ARG A 121 -7.02 19.54 -8.67
C ARG A 121 -7.82 19.04 -7.48
N LEU A 122 -7.59 19.67 -6.35
CA LEU A 122 -8.38 19.47 -5.14
C LEU A 122 -8.98 20.81 -4.74
N SER A 123 -10.29 20.95 -4.92
CA SER A 123 -10.99 22.23 -4.76
C SER A 123 -10.33 23.32 -5.62
N ASN A 124 -9.73 24.35 -5.00
CA ASN A 124 -9.05 25.46 -5.68
C ASN A 124 -7.52 25.31 -5.72
N ILE A 125 -6.97 24.21 -5.20
CA ILE A 125 -5.51 23.99 -5.09
C ILE A 125 -5.07 22.99 -6.15
N ILE A 126 -3.94 23.29 -6.78
CA ILE A 126 -3.30 22.42 -7.75
C ILE A 126 -2.28 21.55 -7.02
N GLY A 127 -2.39 20.24 -7.19
CA GLY A 127 -1.49 19.25 -6.63
C GLY A 127 -0.77 18.44 -7.70
N PHE A 128 0.18 17.65 -7.25
CA PHE A 128 0.96 16.74 -8.05
C PHE A 128 0.97 15.35 -7.41
N LEU A 129 0.61 14.35 -8.20
CA LEU A 129 0.71 12.93 -7.87
C LEU A 129 1.86 12.33 -8.71
N PRO A 130 3.05 12.12 -8.12
CA PRO A 130 4.16 11.51 -8.84
C PRO A 130 3.85 10.05 -9.22
N VAL A 131 4.36 9.59 -10.38
CA VAL A 131 4.08 8.21 -10.87
C VAL A 131 4.57 7.14 -9.90
N SER A 132 5.64 7.40 -9.15
CA SER A 132 6.18 6.50 -8.11
C SER A 132 5.25 6.32 -6.90
N GLN A 133 4.18 7.12 -6.81
CA GLN A 133 3.18 7.09 -5.73
C GLN A 133 1.79 6.64 -6.22
N LEU A 134 1.67 6.23 -7.49
CA LEU A 134 0.50 5.52 -8.03
C LEU A 134 0.49 4.06 -7.54
N SER A 135 -0.69 3.46 -7.44
CA SER A 135 -0.87 2.06 -7.05
C SER A 135 -0.24 1.08 -8.05
N SER A 136 0.13 -0.12 -7.58
CA SER A 136 0.74 -1.20 -8.39
C SER A 136 -0.12 -1.68 -9.56
N GLU A 137 -1.42 -1.35 -9.55
CA GLU A 137 -2.43 -1.68 -10.56
C GLU A 137 -2.48 -0.64 -11.67
N ASN A 138 -2.27 0.64 -11.32
CA ASN A 138 -2.23 1.77 -12.26
C ASN A 138 -0.80 2.06 -12.76
N TYR A 139 0.21 1.38 -12.23
CA TYR A 139 1.57 1.45 -12.74
C TYR A 139 1.63 0.76 -14.13
N PRO A 140 1.98 1.48 -15.21
CA PRO A 140 2.11 0.86 -16.51
C PRO A 140 3.32 -0.07 -16.48
N ARG A 141 3.06 -1.38 -16.32
CA ARG A 141 4.04 -2.46 -16.51
C ARG A 141 4.33 -2.60 -18.01
N VAL A 142 4.99 -1.61 -18.58
CA VAL A 142 5.52 -1.69 -19.94
C VAL A 142 6.93 -2.26 -19.87
N GLU A 143 7.09 -3.51 -20.34
CA GLU A 143 8.41 -4.04 -20.69
C GLU A 143 9.06 -3.08 -21.70
N GLY A 144 10.22 -2.52 -21.36
CA GLY A 144 11.03 -1.71 -22.27
C GLY A 144 11.03 -0.19 -22.08
N GLY A 145 10.45 0.38 -21.02
CA GLY A 145 10.71 1.79 -20.65
C GLY A 145 10.25 2.85 -21.67
N ASP A 146 9.31 2.50 -22.55
CA ASP A 146 8.79 3.38 -23.59
C ASP A 146 7.97 4.54 -22.99
N LYS A 147 8.64 5.69 -22.82
CA LYS A 147 8.10 6.92 -22.22
C LYS A 147 6.78 7.42 -22.85
N ASN A 148 6.52 7.06 -24.11
CA ASN A 148 5.31 7.46 -24.85
C ASN A 148 4.08 6.61 -24.52
N LYS A 149 4.25 5.32 -24.16
CA LYS A 149 3.12 4.45 -23.76
C LYS A 149 2.63 4.78 -22.34
N ILE A 150 3.56 5.17 -21.46
CA ILE A 150 3.27 5.63 -20.09
C ILE A 150 2.36 6.86 -20.13
N LEU A 151 2.69 7.87 -20.96
CA LEU A 151 1.85 9.05 -21.15
C LEU A 151 0.44 8.73 -21.66
N LYS A 152 0.32 7.76 -22.58
CA LYS A 152 -0.98 7.39 -23.15
C LYS A 152 -1.90 6.76 -22.10
N HIS A 153 -1.37 5.87 -21.25
CA HIS A 153 -2.11 5.31 -20.12
C HIS A 153 -2.43 6.36 -19.05
N LEU A 154 -1.51 7.28 -18.75
CA LEU A 154 -1.75 8.34 -17.78
C LEU A 154 -2.82 9.34 -18.27
N ASN A 155 -2.90 9.58 -19.59
CA ASN A 155 -3.94 10.41 -20.20
C ASN A 155 -5.35 9.83 -20.01
N ASP A 156 -5.50 8.50 -19.93
CA ASP A 156 -6.80 7.85 -19.67
C ASP A 156 -7.34 8.13 -18.26
N PHE A 157 -6.50 8.68 -17.37
CA PHE A 157 -6.91 9.11 -16.04
C PHE A 157 -7.33 10.58 -15.99
N ILE A 158 -7.09 11.36 -17.06
CA ILE A 158 -7.51 12.77 -17.11
C ILE A 158 -9.03 12.85 -16.98
N GLY A 159 -9.49 13.71 -16.07
CA GLY A 159 -10.90 13.91 -15.76
C GLY A 159 -11.50 12.92 -14.76
N LYS A 160 -10.80 11.84 -14.39
CA LYS A 160 -11.24 10.89 -13.35
C LYS A 160 -10.99 11.45 -11.95
N GLU A 161 -11.83 11.02 -11.02
CA GLU A 161 -11.65 11.26 -9.59
C GLU A 161 -10.89 10.10 -8.97
N ILE A 162 -9.79 10.39 -8.29
CA ILE A 162 -8.93 9.41 -7.62
C ILE A 162 -8.94 9.71 -6.13
N LYS A 163 -9.04 8.67 -5.30
CA LYS A 163 -8.86 8.76 -3.85
C LYS A 163 -7.38 8.77 -3.52
N VAL A 164 -6.91 9.82 -2.88
CA VAL A 164 -5.50 9.97 -2.53
C VAL A 164 -5.35 10.50 -1.10
N LYS A 165 -4.18 10.27 -0.52
CA LYS A 165 -3.78 10.84 0.76
C LYS A 165 -2.78 11.97 0.54
N ILE A 166 -2.88 13.02 1.34
CA ILE A 166 -1.94 14.14 1.29
C ILE A 166 -0.64 13.75 2.01
N ILE A 167 0.51 13.86 1.33
CA ILE A 167 1.84 13.67 1.94
C ILE A 167 2.45 15.02 2.29
N SER A 168 2.49 15.94 1.33
CA SER A 168 3.08 17.27 1.52
C SER A 168 2.07 18.36 1.19
N LEU A 169 2.16 19.44 1.95
CA LEU A 169 1.37 20.65 1.77
C LEU A 169 2.30 21.85 1.98
N ASP A 170 2.48 22.62 0.91
CA ASP A 170 3.41 23.74 0.86
C ASP A 170 2.64 25.05 0.67
N LYS A 171 2.26 25.71 1.77
CA LYS A 171 1.50 26.98 1.76
C LYS A 171 2.19 28.07 0.92
N LYS A 172 3.52 28.11 0.90
CA LYS A 172 4.30 29.13 0.18
C LYS A 172 4.24 29.02 -1.35
N THR A 173 4.13 27.80 -1.87
CA THR A 173 4.13 27.56 -3.33
C THR A 173 2.75 27.17 -3.84
N GLU A 174 1.79 27.10 -2.93
CA GLU A 174 0.44 26.59 -3.14
C GLU A 174 0.39 25.19 -3.75
N LYS A 175 1.43 24.38 -3.48
CA LYS A 175 1.55 23.02 -4.03
C LYS A 175 1.11 21.97 -3.01
N LEU A 176 0.37 21.00 -3.50
CA LEU A 176 -0.04 19.81 -2.76
C LEU A 176 0.63 18.57 -3.38
N VAL A 177 1.27 17.73 -2.56
CA VAL A 177 1.76 16.43 -3.02
C VAL A 177 0.92 15.34 -2.37
N VAL A 178 0.33 14.51 -3.21
CA VAL A 178 -0.56 13.42 -2.80
C VAL A 178 0.04 12.06 -3.17
N SER A 179 -0.52 10.99 -2.60
CA SER A 179 -0.17 9.60 -2.93
C SER A 179 -1.38 8.69 -2.85
N GLU A 180 -1.52 7.83 -3.85
CA GLU A 180 -2.47 6.71 -3.87
C GLU A 180 -1.88 5.52 -3.10
N LYS A 181 -0.57 5.26 -3.23
CA LYS A 181 0.12 4.16 -2.54
C LYS A 181 -0.02 4.23 -1.02
N ALA A 182 0.05 5.41 -0.43
CA ALA A 182 -0.13 5.61 1.01
C ALA A 182 -1.54 5.21 1.51
N LEU A 183 -2.54 5.26 0.63
CA LEU A 183 -3.90 4.78 0.91
C LEU A 183 -3.93 3.26 0.94
N GLN A 184 -3.39 2.65 -0.12
CA GLN A 184 -3.31 1.21 -0.28
C GLN A 184 -2.53 0.56 0.88
N GLU A 185 -1.43 1.18 1.32
CA GLU A 185 -0.65 0.70 2.48
C GLU A 185 -1.44 0.74 3.80
N LYS A 186 -2.30 1.76 4.00
CA LYS A 186 -3.14 1.86 5.20
C LYS A 186 -4.28 0.83 5.17
N GLU A 187 -4.99 0.71 4.06
CA GLU A 187 -6.05 -0.29 3.86
C GLU A 187 -5.49 -1.72 3.95
N MET A 188 -4.29 -1.94 3.42
CA MET A 188 -3.54 -3.18 3.57
C MET A 188 -3.27 -3.46 5.06
N LYS A 189 -2.71 -2.50 5.81
CA LYS A 189 -2.43 -2.67 7.25
C LYS A 189 -3.70 -2.93 8.08
N GLU A 190 -4.79 -2.21 7.82
CA GLU A 190 -6.06 -2.41 8.50
C GLU A 190 -6.69 -3.77 8.18
N SER A 191 -6.58 -4.21 6.93
CA SER A 191 -7.03 -5.54 6.52
C SER A 191 -6.17 -6.64 7.11
N LEU A 192 -4.85 -6.44 7.20
CA LEU A 192 -3.91 -7.37 7.84
C LEU A 192 -4.16 -7.52 9.35
N ASN A 193 -4.59 -6.46 10.04
CA ASN A 193 -4.95 -6.54 11.46
C ASN A 193 -6.14 -7.48 11.75
N LYS A 194 -6.96 -7.80 10.74
CA LYS A 194 -8.04 -8.78 10.87
C LYS A 194 -7.54 -10.22 10.89
N TYR A 195 -6.34 -10.47 10.38
CA TYR A 195 -5.76 -11.80 10.27
C TYR A 195 -4.70 -12.03 11.35
N LYS A 196 -4.66 -13.24 11.89
CA LYS A 196 -3.67 -13.66 12.88
C LYS A 196 -2.79 -14.78 12.34
N LYS A 197 -1.60 -14.91 12.93
CA LYS A 197 -0.73 -16.07 12.69
C LYS A 197 -1.51 -17.35 13.03
N GLY A 198 -1.50 -18.30 12.10
CA GLY A 198 -2.22 -19.56 12.21
C GLY A 198 -3.58 -19.58 11.50
N ASP A 199 -4.10 -18.45 11.02
CA ASP A 199 -5.37 -18.44 10.29
C ASP A 199 -5.23 -19.14 8.93
N ILE A 200 -6.28 -19.86 8.55
CA ILE A 200 -6.39 -20.56 7.27
C ILE A 200 -7.21 -19.69 6.33
N ILE A 201 -6.62 -19.34 5.20
CA ILE A 201 -7.23 -18.47 4.18
C ILE A 201 -7.29 -19.20 2.84
N GLU A 202 -8.28 -18.85 2.03
CA GLU A 202 -8.37 -19.27 0.62
C GLU A 202 -7.84 -18.14 -0.25
N GLY A 203 -6.94 -18.47 -1.18
CA GLY A 203 -6.41 -17.51 -2.13
C GLY A 203 -6.19 -18.10 -3.51
N THR A 204 -6.00 -17.23 -4.49
CA THR A 204 -5.74 -17.59 -5.88
C THR A 204 -4.28 -17.31 -6.21
N VAL A 205 -3.59 -18.27 -6.82
CA VAL A 205 -2.19 -18.12 -7.24
C VAL A 205 -2.11 -17.08 -8.36
N THR A 206 -1.43 -15.97 -8.12
CA THR A 206 -1.26 -14.88 -9.10
C THR A 206 0.00 -15.06 -9.94
N ALA A 207 1.08 -15.53 -9.32
CA ALA A 207 2.37 -15.74 -9.98
C ALA A 207 3.16 -16.88 -9.32
N LEU A 208 3.93 -17.60 -10.13
CA LEU A 208 4.88 -18.61 -9.68
C LEU A 208 6.31 -18.15 -10.00
N THR A 209 7.23 -18.28 -9.05
CA THR A 209 8.66 -17.96 -9.23
C THR A 209 9.52 -19.12 -8.77
N ASP A 210 10.80 -19.21 -9.14
CA ASP A 210 11.63 -20.36 -8.76
C ASP A 210 11.81 -20.55 -7.24
N PHE A 211 11.62 -19.48 -6.46
CA PHE A 211 11.75 -19.51 -4.99
C PHE A 211 10.41 -19.58 -4.25
N GLY A 212 9.26 -19.50 -4.94
CA GLY A 212 7.97 -19.49 -4.27
C GLY A 212 6.75 -19.25 -5.15
N ALA A 213 5.60 -19.05 -4.50
CA ALA A 213 4.32 -18.76 -5.14
C ALA A 213 3.66 -17.54 -4.49
N PHE A 214 3.15 -16.63 -5.31
CA PHE A 214 2.34 -15.50 -4.86
C PHE A 214 0.86 -15.90 -4.88
N ILE A 215 0.20 -15.69 -3.76
CA ILE A 215 -1.21 -16.06 -3.58
C ILE A 215 -1.97 -14.82 -3.10
N LYS A 216 -2.93 -14.38 -3.92
CA LYS A 216 -3.85 -13.30 -3.61
C LYS A 216 -5.08 -13.87 -2.91
N PHE A 217 -5.29 -13.47 -1.66
CA PHE A 217 -6.40 -13.95 -0.82
C PHE A 217 -7.43 -12.86 -0.50
N ASN A 218 -7.15 -11.60 -0.84
CA ASN A 218 -8.09 -10.49 -0.73
C ASN A 218 -7.80 -9.44 -1.82
N ASP A 219 -8.71 -8.50 -2.07
CA ASP A 219 -8.63 -7.57 -3.21
C ASP A 219 -7.31 -6.77 -3.27
N ASN A 220 -6.71 -6.49 -2.11
CA ASN A 220 -5.43 -5.76 -1.99
C ASN A 220 -4.35 -6.48 -1.16
N LEU A 221 -4.54 -7.77 -0.83
CA LEU A 221 -3.57 -8.53 -0.04
C LEU A 221 -3.01 -9.71 -0.84
N GLU A 222 -1.69 -9.74 -0.94
CA GLU A 222 -0.93 -10.82 -1.53
C GLU A 222 0.03 -11.39 -0.48
N GLY A 223 0.13 -12.72 -0.45
CA GLY A 223 1.10 -13.41 0.38
C GLY A 223 2.04 -14.27 -0.44
N LEU A 224 3.23 -14.49 0.10
CA LEU A 224 4.27 -15.29 -0.50
C LEU A 224 4.36 -16.63 0.22
N VAL A 225 4.34 -17.71 -0.55
CA VAL A 225 4.69 -19.06 -0.08
C VAL A 225 6.09 -19.39 -0.56
N HIS A 226 7.02 -19.59 0.37
CA HIS A 226 8.38 -20.03 0.02
C HIS A 226 8.35 -21.49 -0.49
N ILE A 227 9.28 -21.88 -1.37
CA ILE A 227 9.33 -23.25 -1.92
C ILE A 227 9.36 -24.34 -0.84
N SER A 228 10.05 -24.06 0.27
CA SER A 228 10.14 -24.95 1.44
C SER A 228 8.84 -25.08 2.24
N GLU A 229 7.89 -24.17 2.04
CA GLU A 229 6.59 -24.14 2.72
C GLU A 229 5.44 -24.65 1.83
N LEU A 230 5.73 -25.12 0.61
CA LEU A 230 4.74 -25.72 -0.30
C LEU A 230 4.39 -27.16 0.06
N ALA A 231 5.40 -27.93 0.47
CA ALA A 231 5.23 -29.30 0.95
C ALA A 231 6.40 -29.75 1.82
N TRP A 232 6.21 -30.89 2.47
CA TRP A 232 7.24 -31.59 3.24
C TRP A 232 8.32 -32.25 2.38
N GLN A 233 8.05 -32.47 1.08
CA GLN A 233 9.01 -33.03 0.13
C GLN A 233 9.90 -31.93 -0.47
N ILE A 234 11.10 -32.32 -0.91
CA ILE A 234 11.97 -31.41 -1.67
C ILE A 234 11.35 -31.26 -3.06
N ILE A 235 11.12 -30.03 -3.47
CA ILE A 235 10.51 -29.67 -4.75
C ILE A 235 11.51 -28.79 -5.49
N ASP A 236 11.71 -29.06 -6.77
CA ASP A 236 12.60 -28.24 -7.61
C ASP A 236 11.89 -26.97 -8.13
N HIS A 237 10.60 -27.07 -8.46
CA HIS A 237 9.79 -25.93 -8.90
C HIS A 237 8.38 -25.93 -8.30
N PRO A 238 7.86 -24.78 -7.84
CA PRO A 238 6.53 -24.68 -7.24
C PRO A 238 5.39 -25.05 -8.20
N SER A 239 5.62 -24.93 -9.51
CA SER A 239 4.69 -25.30 -10.58
C SER A 239 4.31 -26.79 -10.59
N GLN A 240 5.07 -27.63 -9.88
CA GLN A 240 4.72 -29.05 -9.69
C GLN A 240 3.56 -29.25 -8.70
N ILE A 241 3.33 -28.27 -7.82
CA ILE A 241 2.31 -28.35 -6.75
C ILE A 241 1.16 -27.37 -6.99
N LEU A 242 1.46 -26.19 -7.50
CA LEU A 242 0.49 -25.11 -7.72
C LEU A 242 0.46 -24.72 -9.19
N LYS A 243 -0.71 -24.41 -9.71
CA LYS A 243 -0.86 -23.79 -11.04
C LYS A 243 -1.21 -22.31 -10.89
N GLU A 244 -0.78 -21.51 -11.86
CA GLU A 244 -1.23 -20.12 -11.96
C GLU A 244 -2.77 -20.07 -12.08
N ASN A 245 -3.39 -19.11 -11.42
CA ASN A 245 -4.84 -18.93 -11.28
C ASN A 245 -5.58 -20.07 -10.54
N GLU A 246 -4.88 -20.96 -9.86
CA GLU A 246 -5.50 -21.99 -9.03
C GLU A 246 -5.93 -21.43 -7.67
N LYS A 247 -7.11 -21.84 -7.19
CA LYS A 247 -7.56 -21.54 -5.83
C LYS A 247 -7.01 -22.57 -4.86
N THR A 248 -6.33 -22.12 -3.81
CA THR A 248 -5.71 -23.01 -2.81
C THR A 248 -5.89 -22.45 -1.40
N LYS A 249 -6.06 -23.35 -0.43
CA LYS A 249 -6.04 -23.04 1.00
C LYS A 249 -4.60 -22.98 1.50
N VAL A 250 -4.29 -21.94 2.26
CA VAL A 250 -2.97 -21.68 2.84
C VAL A 250 -3.11 -21.15 4.26
N GLN A 251 -2.10 -21.38 5.09
CA GLN A 251 -2.07 -20.89 6.46
C GLN A 251 -1.07 -19.75 6.61
N ILE A 252 -1.42 -18.73 7.39
CA ILE A 252 -0.54 -17.61 7.68
C ILE A 252 0.51 -18.03 8.71
N ILE A 253 1.78 -18.03 8.32
CA ILE A 253 2.90 -18.31 9.24
C ILE A 253 3.45 -17.03 9.87
N ASP A 254 3.51 -15.95 9.10
CA ASP A 254 4.05 -14.67 9.56
C ASP A 254 3.47 -13.50 8.79
N ILE A 255 3.40 -12.34 9.44
CA ILE A 255 2.96 -11.08 8.85
C ILE A 255 3.99 -10.03 9.26
N GLN A 256 4.78 -9.53 8.31
CA GLN A 256 5.79 -8.50 8.56
C GLN A 256 5.74 -7.41 7.49
N ASN A 257 5.71 -6.14 7.91
CA ASN A 257 5.85 -4.96 7.03
C ASN A 257 4.94 -4.96 5.78
N GLY A 258 3.73 -5.51 5.88
CA GLY A 258 2.80 -5.60 4.74
C GLY A 258 3.00 -6.81 3.83
N GLN A 259 3.99 -7.66 4.11
CA GLN A 259 4.18 -8.96 3.47
C GLN A 259 3.61 -10.06 4.36
N VAL A 260 2.82 -10.93 3.76
CA VAL A 260 2.25 -12.10 4.44
C VAL A 260 2.99 -13.34 3.97
N SER A 261 3.66 -14.01 4.89
CA SER A 261 4.27 -15.30 4.64
C SER A 261 3.22 -16.38 4.86
N LEU A 262 3.00 -17.20 3.84
CA LEU A 262 1.99 -18.24 3.78
C LEU A 262 2.66 -19.62 3.70
N SER A 263 1.98 -20.64 4.19
CA SER A 263 2.44 -22.03 4.13
C SER A 263 1.29 -22.95 3.73
N LEU A 264 1.54 -23.80 2.73
CA LEU A 264 0.70 -24.97 2.43
C LEU A 264 1.10 -26.17 3.30
N ARG A 265 2.37 -26.24 3.70
CA ARG A 265 2.93 -27.33 4.50
C ARG A 265 2.22 -27.45 5.85
N ALA A 266 1.92 -26.33 6.49
CA ALA A 266 1.26 -26.31 7.79
C ALA A 266 -0.18 -26.88 7.78
N LEU A 267 -0.83 -26.92 6.61
CA LEU A 267 -2.15 -27.55 6.43
C LEU A 267 -2.06 -29.07 6.17
N LYS A 268 -0.90 -29.57 5.74
CA LYS A 268 -0.69 -30.99 5.47
C LYS A 268 -0.22 -31.65 6.77
N LYS A 269 -0.82 -32.79 7.12
CA LYS A 269 -0.40 -33.61 8.26
C LYS A 269 1.10 -33.85 8.20
N ASP A 270 1.77 -33.69 9.33
CA ASP A 270 3.20 -33.93 9.42
C ASP A 270 3.46 -35.44 9.18
N PRO A 271 4.19 -35.81 8.12
CA PRO A 271 4.53 -37.21 7.86
C PRO A 271 5.43 -37.79 8.96
N TRP A 272 6.10 -36.98 9.79
CA TRP A 272 6.96 -37.41 10.88
C TRP A 272 6.19 -37.80 12.15
N GLU A 273 4.98 -37.29 12.39
CA GLU A 273 4.19 -37.66 13.59
C GLU A 273 3.85 -39.15 13.65
N ASN A 274 3.70 -39.82 12.49
CA ASN A 274 3.40 -41.25 12.42
C ASN A 274 4.60 -42.12 12.07
N ILE A 275 5.81 -41.54 12.02
CA ILE A 275 6.99 -42.26 11.54
C ILE A 275 7.42 -43.38 12.49
N GLU A 276 7.27 -43.17 13.80
CA GLU A 276 7.59 -44.17 14.84
C GLU A 276 6.64 -45.37 14.81
N LYS A 277 5.42 -45.20 14.30
CA LYS A 277 4.48 -46.30 14.08
C LYS A 277 4.77 -47.06 12.79
N LYS A 278 5.30 -46.38 11.77
CA LYS A 278 5.51 -46.91 10.43
C LYS A 278 6.88 -47.57 10.25
N TYR A 279 7.90 -47.06 10.93
CA TYR A 279 9.28 -47.50 10.80
C TYR A 279 9.94 -47.71 12.17
N LYS A 280 10.68 -48.82 12.29
CA LYS A 280 11.45 -49.15 13.50
C LYS A 280 12.94 -48.99 13.24
N ASN A 281 13.70 -48.65 14.29
CA ASN A 281 15.16 -48.74 14.24
C ASN A 281 15.58 -50.16 13.81
N ASN A 282 16.63 -50.25 13.00
CA ASN A 282 17.17 -51.48 12.43
C ASN A 282 16.31 -52.12 11.31
N GLN A 283 15.22 -51.47 10.87
CA GLN A 283 14.41 -51.93 9.73
C GLN A 283 15.06 -51.61 8.39
N ILE A 284 14.92 -52.52 7.42
CA ILE A 284 15.34 -52.30 6.04
C ILE A 284 14.20 -51.60 5.28
N VAL A 285 14.51 -50.47 4.65
CA VAL A 285 13.58 -49.66 3.87
C VAL A 285 14.16 -49.40 2.49
N LYS A 286 13.28 -49.38 1.48
CA LYS A 286 13.67 -49.03 0.12
C LYS A 286 13.59 -47.51 -0.04
N ALA A 287 14.70 -46.86 -0.36
CA ALA A 287 14.77 -45.42 -0.51
C ALA A 287 15.39 -45.02 -1.85
N LYS A 288 14.89 -43.95 -2.47
CA LYS A 288 15.36 -43.38 -3.73
C LYS A 288 16.41 -42.31 -3.47
N VAL A 289 17.55 -42.35 -4.16
CA VAL A 289 18.59 -41.34 -4.02
C VAL A 289 18.16 -40.04 -4.70
N ILE A 290 18.18 -38.92 -3.96
CA ILE A 290 17.79 -37.60 -4.47
C ILE A 290 19.05 -36.80 -4.82
N LYS A 291 19.98 -36.67 -3.87
CA LYS A 291 21.12 -35.75 -3.99
C LYS A 291 22.34 -36.22 -3.21
N PHE A 292 23.52 -35.96 -3.79
CA PHE A 292 24.80 -36.17 -3.15
C PHE A 292 25.32 -34.86 -2.54
N ASN A 293 25.77 -34.93 -1.29
CA ASN A 293 26.45 -33.83 -0.61
C ASN A 293 27.79 -34.34 -0.01
N PRO A 294 28.78 -33.48 0.24
CA PRO A 294 30.07 -33.89 0.82
C PRO A 294 29.96 -34.61 2.18
N SER A 295 28.89 -34.36 2.93
CA SER A 295 28.65 -34.97 4.24
C SER A 295 27.87 -36.30 4.18
N GLY A 296 27.30 -36.65 3.02
CA GLY A 296 26.47 -37.84 2.85
C GLY A 296 25.48 -37.78 1.69
N VAL A 297 24.71 -38.86 1.51
CA VAL A 297 23.71 -39.01 0.45
C VAL A 297 22.31 -38.79 1.01
N PHE A 298 21.53 -37.90 0.39
CA PHE A 298 20.12 -37.70 0.71
C PHE A 298 19.26 -38.68 -0.08
N VAL A 299 18.46 -39.46 0.64
CA VAL A 299 17.56 -40.46 0.07
C VAL A 299 16.12 -40.23 0.54
N GLU A 300 15.16 -40.38 -0.36
CA GLU A 300 13.73 -40.30 -0.08
C GLU A 300 13.18 -41.71 0.19
N ILE A 301 12.63 -41.96 1.37
CA ILE A 301 12.01 -43.25 1.69
C ILE A 301 10.53 -43.24 1.30
N ASP A 302 9.86 -42.15 1.60
CA ASP A 302 8.44 -41.95 1.38
C ASP A 302 8.15 -40.46 1.20
N LYS A 303 6.96 -40.09 0.70
CA LYS A 303 6.60 -38.70 0.36
C LYS A 303 6.79 -37.76 1.56
N GLY A 304 7.82 -36.93 1.53
CA GLY A 304 8.15 -35.97 2.60
C GLY A 304 9.02 -36.52 3.75
N ILE A 305 9.49 -37.77 3.65
CA ILE A 305 10.42 -38.40 4.61
C ILE A 305 11.76 -38.61 3.91
N ASN A 306 12.74 -37.81 4.32
CA ASN A 306 14.11 -37.87 3.81
C ASN A 306 15.03 -38.47 4.88
N GLY A 307 15.94 -39.33 4.45
CA GLY A 307 17.02 -39.85 5.25
C GLY A 307 18.38 -39.42 4.73
N LEU A 308 19.36 -39.35 5.62
CA LEU A 308 20.76 -39.07 5.30
C LEU A 308 21.60 -40.33 5.53
N VAL A 309 22.34 -40.73 4.50
CA VAL A 309 23.36 -41.78 4.60
C VAL A 309 24.71 -41.11 4.78
N HIS A 310 25.36 -41.31 5.93
CA HIS A 310 26.65 -40.67 6.23
C HIS A 310 27.77 -41.26 5.37
N PHE A 311 28.76 -40.42 5.03
CA PHE A 311 29.94 -40.84 4.24
C PHE A 311 30.69 -42.03 4.84
N SER A 312 30.69 -42.16 6.17
CA SER A 312 31.38 -43.23 6.90
C SER A 312 30.91 -44.64 6.54
N GLU A 313 29.68 -44.79 6.01
CA GLU A 313 29.17 -46.08 5.54
C GLU A 313 29.77 -46.47 4.19
N PHE A 314 30.15 -45.51 3.35
CA PHE A 314 30.83 -45.74 2.07
C PHE A 314 32.35 -45.87 2.23
N SER A 315 32.92 -45.19 3.23
CA SER A 315 34.36 -45.26 3.53
C SER A 315 34.83 -46.65 3.96
N LYS A 316 33.94 -47.51 4.47
CA LYS A 316 34.27 -48.91 4.79
C LYS A 316 34.60 -49.75 3.55
N GLU A 317 34.17 -49.33 2.35
CA GLU A 317 34.35 -50.09 1.10
C GLU A 317 35.38 -49.48 0.12
N ASN A 318 36.05 -48.36 0.44
CA ASN A 318 36.95 -47.66 -0.50
C ASN A 318 36.31 -47.31 -1.86
N LYS A 319 34.99 -47.06 -1.90
CA LYS A 319 34.26 -46.68 -3.12
C LYS A 319 33.72 -45.25 -3.01
N GLN A 320 33.74 -44.49 -4.10
CA GLN A 320 33.07 -43.18 -4.13
C GLN A 320 31.55 -43.39 -4.10
N MET A 321 30.82 -42.45 -3.48
CA MET A 321 29.37 -42.59 -3.30
C MET A 321 28.65 -42.64 -4.65
N GLU A 322 29.18 -41.92 -5.64
CA GLU A 322 28.69 -41.90 -7.02
C GLU A 322 28.89 -43.22 -7.78
N ASP A 323 29.84 -44.08 -7.35
CA ASP A 323 30.09 -45.38 -7.97
C ASP A 323 29.16 -46.49 -7.46
N VAL A 324 28.61 -46.33 -6.24
CA VAL A 324 27.77 -47.33 -5.57
C VAL A 324 26.28 -47.02 -5.72
N LEU A 325 25.94 -45.73 -5.77
CA LEU A 325 24.57 -45.25 -5.81
C LEU A 325 24.39 -44.30 -6.98
N GLU A 326 23.33 -44.51 -7.76
CA GLU A 326 22.96 -43.58 -8.81
C GLU A 326 21.80 -42.67 -8.36
N ILE A 327 21.87 -41.39 -8.74
CA ILE A 327 20.78 -40.43 -8.55
C ILE A 327 19.51 -40.98 -9.21
N GLY A 328 18.41 -41.02 -8.46
CA GLY A 328 17.12 -41.46 -8.95
C GLY A 328 16.87 -42.97 -8.87
N LYS A 329 17.86 -43.81 -8.53
CA LYS A 329 17.65 -45.25 -8.27
C LYS A 329 17.27 -45.50 -6.82
N SER A 330 16.51 -46.59 -6.60
CA SER A 330 16.06 -47.00 -5.28
C SER A 330 16.85 -48.21 -4.76
N TYR A 331 17.41 -48.07 -3.56
CA TYR A 331 18.22 -49.10 -2.90
C TYR A 331 17.64 -49.42 -1.52
N ASN A 332 18.05 -50.56 -0.97
CA ASN A 332 17.67 -50.97 0.38
C ASN A 332 18.66 -50.39 1.39
N PHE A 333 18.15 -49.60 2.32
CA PHE A 333 18.92 -49.01 3.40
C PHE A 333 18.38 -49.46 4.74
N LYS A 334 19.25 -49.50 5.74
CA LYS A 334 18.90 -49.88 7.10
C LYS A 334 18.78 -48.64 7.97
N ILE A 335 17.66 -48.47 8.68
CA ILE A 335 17.48 -47.35 9.61
C ILE A 335 18.41 -47.52 10.80
N LEU A 336 19.42 -46.67 10.94
CA LEU A 336 20.35 -46.68 12.07
C LEU A 336 19.77 -45.88 13.24
N SER A 337 19.21 -44.71 12.93
CA SER A 337 18.61 -43.84 13.93
C SER A 337 17.43 -43.08 13.32
N LEU A 338 16.34 -43.02 14.07
CA LEU A 338 15.14 -42.29 13.75
C LEU A 338 14.87 -41.27 14.87
N SER A 339 14.87 -39.98 14.52
CA SER A 339 14.43 -38.92 15.43
C SER A 339 13.23 -38.20 14.84
N SER A 340 12.04 -38.51 15.38
CA SER A 340 10.79 -37.81 15.08
C SER A 340 10.90 -36.33 15.45
N ALA A 341 11.42 -36.00 16.64
CA ALA A 341 11.53 -34.62 17.13
C ALA A 341 12.44 -33.71 16.28
N MET A 342 13.48 -34.26 15.65
CA MET A 342 14.42 -33.46 14.84
C MET A 342 14.12 -33.51 13.33
N HIS A 343 13.08 -34.24 12.91
CA HIS A 343 12.81 -34.55 11.50
C HIS A 343 14.07 -35.06 10.77
N LYS A 344 14.82 -35.96 11.43
CA LYS A 344 16.06 -36.54 10.90
C LYS A 344 16.02 -38.05 11.02
N MET A 345 16.33 -38.72 9.91
CA MET A 345 16.54 -40.15 9.87
C MET A 345 17.93 -40.44 9.29
N SER A 346 18.72 -41.19 10.03
CA SER A 346 20.04 -41.65 9.58
C SER A 346 19.94 -43.09 9.09
N LEU A 347 20.41 -43.31 7.87
CA LEU A 347 20.37 -44.59 7.19
C LEU A 347 21.79 -45.12 7.01
N GLY A 348 21.93 -46.44 7.09
CA GLY A 348 23.14 -47.19 6.80
C GLY A 348 22.97 -48.02 5.53
N LEU A 349 24.07 -48.30 4.86
CA LEU A 349 24.08 -49.27 3.76
C LEU A 349 23.86 -50.65 4.35
N ASN A 350 22.89 -51.38 3.80
CA ASN A 350 22.69 -52.78 4.15
C ASN A 350 23.50 -53.64 3.19
N ASN A 351 24.71 -54.02 3.60
CA ASN A 351 25.52 -55.03 2.89
C ASN A 351 24.93 -56.43 3.03
#